data_AF-A0A437QPB3-F1
#
_entry.id   AF-A0A437QPB3-F1
#
_cell.length_a   1.000
_cell.length_b   1.000
_cell.length_c   1.000
_cell.angle_alpha   90.00
_cell.angle_beta   90.00
_cell.angle_gamma   90.00
#
_symmetry.space_group_name_H-M   'P 1'
#
loop_
_entity.id
_entity.type
_entity.pdbx_description
1 polymer ?
#
loop_
_entity_poly.entity_id
_entity_poly.type
_entity_poly.pdbx_seq_one_letter_code
_entity_poly.pdbx_strand_id
1 'polypeptide(L)'
;MTSFGNETQNGMVERFRHPAISPQKRFARRARGVVASLALIAMTSPAIAGTATQACENDIDFKELGASIVVAPSNVDAVPRGERAKAVRFLQSELMVAALACDARQYYGDFVKRYKVSLVSSGRDLKNHFEKAHGQKKGFAELNRFVTRMANKASGRMASLGADFCSNMHATYKHLLSKDDVQLTGFSLGYQARVQGQEQLVAADCDQPQQLSAIPQ
;
A
#
# COMPACT_ATOMS: atom_id res chain seq x y z
N MET A 1 46.51 -26.54 -20.71
CA MET A 1 46.41 -25.93 -22.04
C MET A 1 45.06 -26.31 -22.63
N THR A 2 44.18 -25.32 -22.83
CA THR A 2 42.95 -25.23 -23.65
C THR A 2 42.11 -24.09 -23.02
N SER A 3 42.33 -22.81 -23.33
CA SER A 3 42.02 -22.05 -24.56
C SER A 3 40.54 -22.02 -24.96
N PHE A 4 39.91 -20.90 -24.59
CA PHE A 4 38.91 -20.06 -25.27
C PHE A 4 37.96 -20.65 -26.32
N GLY A 5 36.67 -20.36 -26.11
CA GLY A 5 35.63 -20.24 -27.14
C GLY A 5 34.53 -19.31 -26.64
N ASN A 6 34.55 -18.08 -27.16
CA ASN A 6 33.58 -17.01 -26.95
C ASN A 6 32.45 -17.19 -27.99
N GLU A 7 31.19 -17.28 -27.58
CA GLU A 7 30.06 -17.21 -28.51
C GLU A 7 28.96 -16.29 -28.00
N THR A 8 28.47 -15.54 -28.97
CA THR A 8 27.85 -14.22 -28.92
C THR A 8 26.35 -14.23 -28.64
N GLN A 9 25.91 -13.12 -28.05
CA GLN A 9 24.55 -12.58 -28.10
C GLN A 9 23.91 -12.72 -29.49
N ASN A 10 22.74 -13.37 -29.59
CA ASN A 10 21.53 -12.79 -30.18
C ASN A 10 20.39 -13.83 -30.17
N GLY A 11 19.18 -13.41 -29.81
CA GLY A 11 17.97 -14.16 -30.13
C GLY A 11 17.19 -14.69 -28.92
N MET A 12 16.45 -13.81 -28.24
CA MET A 12 15.11 -14.13 -27.74
C MET A 12 14.39 -12.86 -27.28
N VAL A 13 14.23 -11.91 -28.19
CA VAL A 13 13.13 -10.93 -28.15
C VAL A 13 12.09 -11.49 -29.10
N GLU A 14 11.01 -12.04 -28.54
CA GLU A 14 9.68 -12.28 -29.15
C GLU A 14 9.07 -13.58 -28.62
N ARG A 15 8.13 -13.44 -27.67
CA ARG A 15 6.86 -14.21 -27.56
C ARG A 15 6.15 -13.88 -26.25
N PHE A 16 5.72 -12.62 -26.10
CA PHE A 16 4.61 -12.29 -25.21
C PHE A 16 3.35 -12.11 -26.05
N ARG A 17 2.68 -13.21 -26.35
CA ARG A 17 1.35 -13.22 -26.96
C ARG A 17 0.33 -13.22 -25.81
N HIS A 18 -0.23 -12.06 -25.50
CA HIS A 18 -1.33 -11.93 -24.55
C HIS A 18 -2.62 -12.52 -25.15
N PRO A 19 -3.38 -13.38 -24.44
CA PRO A 19 -4.75 -13.70 -24.81
C PRO A 19 -5.70 -12.56 -24.41
N ALA A 20 -6.55 -12.19 -25.36
CA ALA A 20 -7.60 -11.18 -25.25
C ALA A 20 -8.64 -11.54 -24.17
N ILE A 21 -8.97 -10.56 -23.32
CA ILE A 21 -10.01 -10.64 -22.30
C ILE A 21 -11.35 -10.28 -22.95
N SER A 22 -12.33 -11.18 -22.86
CA SER A 22 -13.69 -10.98 -23.37
C SER A 22 -14.53 -10.08 -22.45
N PRO A 23 -15.50 -9.32 -22.98
CA PRO A 23 -16.32 -8.42 -22.18
C PRO A 23 -17.45 -9.17 -21.44
N GLN A 24 -17.50 -9.02 -20.12
CA GLN A 24 -18.58 -9.53 -19.27
C GLN A 24 -19.88 -8.74 -19.49
N LYS A 25 -20.97 -9.50 -19.64
CA LYS A 25 -22.34 -9.02 -19.89
C LYS A 25 -22.89 -8.30 -18.65
N ARG A 26 -23.40 -7.08 -18.87
CA ARG A 26 -24.07 -6.24 -17.88
C ARG A 26 -25.40 -6.87 -17.46
N PHE A 27 -25.55 -7.23 -16.19
CA PHE A 27 -26.83 -7.60 -15.61
C PHE A 27 -27.58 -6.33 -15.15
N ALA A 28 -28.65 -6.01 -15.86
CA ALA A 28 -29.65 -5.05 -15.44
C ALA A 28 -30.39 -5.58 -14.21
N ARG A 29 -30.44 -4.80 -13.11
CA ARG A 29 -31.40 -5.02 -12.02
C ARG A 29 -32.34 -3.84 -11.92
N ARG A 30 -33.62 -4.22 -11.87
CA ARG A 30 -34.85 -3.45 -12.00
C ARG A 30 -35.13 -2.70 -10.70
N ALA A 31 -35.27 -1.38 -10.78
CA ALA A 31 -35.77 -0.56 -9.68
C ALA A 31 -37.27 -0.80 -9.48
N ARG A 32 -37.69 -1.00 -8.22
CA ARG A 32 -39.08 -0.82 -7.77
C ARG A 32 -39.03 0.05 -6.52
N GLY A 33 -39.71 1.18 -6.61
CA GLY A 33 -39.78 2.17 -5.54
C GLY A 33 -40.71 1.73 -4.40
N VAL A 34 -40.44 2.27 -3.22
CA VAL A 34 -41.43 2.54 -2.18
C VAL A 34 -41.08 3.92 -1.62
N VAL A 35 -42.05 4.83 -1.71
CA VAL A 35 -42.04 6.17 -1.12
C VAL A 35 -42.71 6.05 0.25
N ALA A 36 -42.06 6.49 1.33
CA ALA A 36 -42.75 6.90 2.56
C ALA A 36 -41.83 7.66 3.52
N SER A 37 -42.15 8.95 3.65
CA SER A 37 -42.19 9.74 4.88
C SER A 37 -40.89 10.21 5.57
N LEU A 38 -40.81 11.55 5.60
CA LEU A 38 -39.93 12.37 6.40
C LEU A 38 -39.97 12.00 7.90
N ALA A 39 -38.79 11.86 8.48
CA ALA A 39 -38.54 12.23 9.87
C ALA A 39 -37.26 13.07 9.89
N LEU A 40 -37.40 14.36 10.25
CA LEU A 40 -36.27 15.22 10.57
C LEU A 40 -35.56 14.67 11.82
N ILE A 41 -34.32 14.22 11.65
CA ILE A 41 -33.34 14.24 12.72
C ILE A 41 -32.11 14.95 12.17
N ALA A 42 -31.94 16.20 12.59
CA ALA A 42 -30.68 16.91 12.45
C ALA A 42 -29.63 16.21 13.34
N MET A 43 -28.82 15.34 12.73
CA MET A 43 -27.57 14.89 13.32
C MET A 43 -26.45 15.39 12.45
N THR A 44 -25.73 16.39 12.96
CA THR A 44 -24.44 16.85 12.46
C THR A 44 -23.43 15.72 12.59
N SER A 45 -23.42 14.83 11.61
CA SER A 45 -22.29 13.94 11.35
C SER A 45 -21.25 14.77 10.60
N PRO A 46 -19.96 14.79 11.02
CA PRO A 46 -18.90 15.12 10.10
C PRO A 46 -18.78 13.94 9.14
N ALA A 47 -19.57 14.00 8.06
CA ALA A 47 -19.29 13.21 6.89
C ALA A 47 -17.92 13.68 6.38
N ILE A 48 -16.91 12.82 6.51
CA ILE A 48 -15.72 12.88 5.65
C ILE A 48 -16.20 12.46 4.26
N ALA A 49 -16.96 13.34 3.62
CA ALA A 49 -17.31 13.30 2.22
C ALA A 49 -16.29 14.16 1.48
N GLY A 50 -15.02 13.73 1.53
CA GLY A 50 -14.02 14.18 0.57
C GLY A 50 -14.29 13.44 -0.73
N THR A 51 -15.19 13.96 -1.55
CA THR A 51 -15.41 13.47 -2.91
C THR A 51 -14.14 13.73 -3.73
N ALA A 52 -13.83 12.80 -4.64
CA ALA A 52 -12.68 12.85 -5.55
C ALA A 52 -12.55 14.16 -6.35
N THR A 53 -13.59 14.98 -6.39
CA THR A 53 -13.60 16.31 -7.02
C THR A 53 -12.72 17.34 -6.30
N GLN A 54 -12.40 17.16 -5.02
CA GLN A 54 -11.67 18.17 -4.25
C GLN A 54 -10.13 18.08 -4.40
N ALA A 55 -9.63 17.09 -5.14
CA ALA A 55 -8.20 16.87 -5.37
C ALA A 55 -7.62 17.68 -6.55
N CYS A 56 -8.44 18.08 -7.53
CA CYS A 56 -7.96 18.78 -8.74
C CYS A 56 -8.05 20.32 -8.66
N GLU A 57 -8.58 20.91 -7.58
CA GLU A 57 -8.87 22.36 -7.52
C GLU A 57 -8.09 23.13 -6.46
N ASN A 58 -7.29 22.45 -5.63
CA ASN A 58 -6.45 23.12 -4.63
C ASN A 58 -4.99 22.76 -4.90
N ASP A 59 -4.19 23.76 -5.28
CA ASP A 59 -2.72 23.74 -5.18
C ASP A 59 -2.31 23.50 -3.71
N ILE A 60 -2.44 22.26 -3.25
CA ILE A 60 -1.88 21.83 -1.98
C ILE A 60 -0.40 21.59 -2.25
N ASP A 61 0.45 22.51 -1.79
CA ASP A 61 1.89 22.30 -1.72
C ASP A 61 2.17 21.06 -0.85
N PHE A 62 2.44 19.92 -1.51
CA PHE A 62 2.66 18.61 -0.89
C PHE A 62 3.88 18.56 0.04
N LYS A 63 4.67 19.64 0.13
CA LYS A 63 5.79 19.75 1.06
C LYS A 63 5.36 19.82 2.53
N GLU A 64 4.11 20.21 2.82
CA GLU A 64 3.57 20.27 4.20
C GLU A 64 2.72 19.06 4.63
N LEU A 65 2.27 18.20 3.71
CA LEU A 65 1.54 16.97 4.09
C LEU A 65 2.43 15.86 4.64
N GLY A 66 3.75 16.08 4.68
CA GLY A 66 4.75 15.12 5.13
C GLY A 66 4.76 14.86 6.64
N ALA A 67 4.02 15.62 7.45
CA ALA A 67 4.18 15.60 8.90
C ALA A 67 2.89 15.79 9.72
N SER A 68 1.85 14.98 9.50
CA SER A 68 0.94 14.52 10.59
C SER A 68 -0.27 13.75 10.04
N ILE A 69 -0.08 12.47 9.75
CA ILE A 69 -1.11 11.50 10.12
C ILE A 69 -0.47 10.64 11.20
N VAL A 70 -0.42 11.20 12.40
CA VAL A 70 -0.17 10.40 13.60
C VAL A 70 -1.51 9.75 13.92
N VAL A 71 -1.64 8.46 13.60
CA VAL A 71 -2.75 7.67 14.16
C VAL A 71 -2.56 7.71 15.67
N ALA A 72 -3.42 8.48 16.36
CA ALA A 72 -3.38 8.56 17.81
C ALA A 72 -3.38 7.14 18.42
N PRO A 73 -2.62 6.88 19.49
CA PRO A 73 -2.46 5.52 20.03
C PRO A 73 -3.79 4.85 20.41
N SER A 74 -4.81 5.62 20.79
CA SER A 74 -6.17 5.15 21.07
C SER A 74 -6.88 4.51 19.86
N ASN A 75 -6.48 4.85 18.64
CA ASN A 75 -7.06 4.30 17.41
C ASN A 75 -6.31 3.06 16.91
N VAL A 76 -5.09 2.81 17.38
CA VAL A 76 -4.32 1.62 16.97
C VAL A 76 -5.03 0.35 17.45
N ASP A 77 -5.51 0.33 18.69
CA ASP A 77 -6.16 -0.86 19.24
C ASP A 77 -7.52 -1.17 18.60
N ALA A 78 -8.20 -0.17 18.05
CA ALA A 78 -9.42 -0.34 17.26
C ALA A 78 -9.16 -1.08 15.93
N VAL A 79 -7.92 -1.04 15.41
CA VAL A 79 -7.55 -1.76 14.20
C VAL A 79 -7.39 -3.26 14.52
N PRO A 80 -8.07 -4.16 13.79
CA PRO A 80 -7.94 -5.59 14.02
C PRO A 80 -6.49 -6.06 13.98
N ARG A 81 -6.11 -6.98 14.88
CA ARG A 81 -4.72 -7.49 14.99
C ARG A 81 -4.13 -7.93 13.65
N GLY A 82 -4.91 -8.62 12.81
CA GLY A 82 -4.47 -9.04 11.49
C GLY A 82 -4.16 -7.87 10.53
N GLU A 83 -4.95 -6.80 10.58
CA GLU A 83 -4.71 -5.58 9.80
C GLU A 83 -3.45 -4.86 10.27
N ARG A 84 -3.27 -4.72 11.59
CA ARG A 84 -2.04 -4.17 12.17
C ARG A 84 -0.81 -4.96 11.76
N ALA A 85 -0.91 -6.28 11.79
CA ALA A 85 0.18 -7.16 11.42
C ALA A 85 0.52 -7.06 9.91
N LYS A 86 -0.49 -6.91 9.06
CA LYS A 86 -0.30 -6.62 7.62
C LYS A 86 0.41 -5.29 7.40
N ALA A 87 0.04 -4.24 8.14
CA ALA A 87 0.70 -2.93 8.05
C ALA A 87 2.18 -3.00 8.42
N VAL A 88 2.52 -3.69 9.52
CA VAL A 88 3.91 -3.92 9.92
C VAL A 88 4.67 -4.69 8.84
N ARG A 89 4.06 -5.72 8.25
CA ARG A 89 4.71 -6.50 7.17
C ARG A 89 4.87 -5.69 5.89
N PHE A 90 3.94 -4.80 5.59
CA PHE A 90 4.03 -3.85 4.48
C PHE A 90 5.26 -2.96 4.66
N LEU A 91 5.36 -2.24 5.77
CA LEU A 91 6.54 -1.40 6.08
C LEU A 91 7.84 -2.21 6.04
N GLN A 92 7.88 -3.40 6.65
CA GLN A 92 9.08 -4.23 6.64
C GLN A 92 9.53 -4.60 5.22
N SER A 93 8.58 -4.78 4.28
CA SER A 93 8.89 -5.10 2.88
C SER A 93 9.49 -3.89 2.15
N GLU A 94 8.97 -2.68 2.38
CA GLU A 94 9.56 -1.42 1.86
C GLU A 94 10.99 -1.25 2.33
N LEU A 95 11.20 -1.37 3.65
CA LEU A 95 12.50 -1.21 4.28
C LEU A 95 13.50 -2.24 3.75
N MET A 96 13.09 -3.50 3.57
CA MET A 96 13.95 -4.53 2.99
C MET A 96 14.35 -4.21 1.54
N VAL A 97 13.42 -3.76 0.69
CA VAL A 97 13.77 -3.37 -0.68
C VAL A 97 14.74 -2.18 -0.68
N ALA A 98 14.51 -1.20 0.18
CA ALA A 98 15.45 -0.08 0.36
C ALA A 98 16.83 -0.55 0.81
N ALA A 99 16.90 -1.56 1.69
CA ALA A 99 18.16 -2.14 2.13
C ALA A 99 18.97 -2.70 0.95
N LEU A 100 18.29 -3.29 -0.04
CA LEU A 100 18.93 -3.89 -1.20
C LEU A 100 19.26 -2.88 -2.29
N ALA A 101 18.35 -1.94 -2.58
CA ALA A 101 18.44 -1.00 -3.71
C ALA A 101 19.08 0.35 -3.36
N CYS A 102 19.02 0.79 -2.10
CA CYS A 102 19.42 2.13 -1.65
C CYS A 102 20.60 2.12 -0.66
N ASP A 103 21.41 1.06 -0.67
CA ASP A 103 22.54 0.85 0.24
C ASP A 103 22.20 0.97 1.75
N ALA A 104 20.96 0.63 2.13
CA ALA A 104 20.47 0.81 3.49
C ALA A 104 20.56 -0.48 4.36
N ARG A 105 21.50 -1.39 4.04
CA ARG A 105 21.61 -2.70 4.71
C ARG A 105 21.84 -2.59 6.22
N GLN A 106 22.71 -1.66 6.63
CA GLN A 106 22.99 -1.43 8.05
C GLN A 106 21.74 -0.95 8.80
N TYR A 107 21.01 0.02 8.23
CA TYR A 107 19.77 0.53 8.82
C TYR A 107 18.71 -0.56 8.99
N TYR A 108 18.59 -1.48 8.03
CA TYR A 108 17.68 -2.63 8.17
C TYR A 108 18.07 -3.54 9.33
N GLY A 109 19.37 -3.84 9.46
CA GLY A 109 19.89 -4.63 10.57
C GLY A 109 19.56 -4.01 11.92
N ASP A 110 19.75 -2.70 12.06
CA ASP A 110 19.49 -1.98 13.30
C ASP A 110 17.99 -1.86 13.58
N PHE A 111 17.17 -1.67 12.54
CA PHE A 111 15.71 -1.75 12.64
C PHE A 111 15.24 -3.11 13.19
N VAL A 112 15.75 -4.22 12.63
CA VAL A 112 15.38 -5.57 13.09
C VAL A 112 15.82 -5.79 14.53
N LYS A 113 17.02 -5.34 14.92
CA LYS A 113 17.50 -5.43 16.31
C LYS A 113 16.59 -4.67 17.27
N ARG A 114 16.28 -3.40 16.96
CA ARG A 114 15.44 -2.52 17.81
C ARG A 114 14.03 -3.08 17.98
N TYR A 115 13.42 -3.55 16.89
CA TYR A 115 12.01 -3.94 16.89
C TYR A 115 11.77 -5.45 16.93
N LYS A 116 12.78 -6.26 17.25
CA LYS A 116 12.71 -7.73 17.24
C LYS A 116 11.45 -8.29 17.91
N VAL A 117 11.12 -7.81 19.11
CA VAL A 117 9.95 -8.28 19.88
C VAL A 117 8.65 -7.97 19.14
N SER A 118 8.48 -6.74 18.68
CA SER A 118 7.30 -6.30 17.92
C SER A 118 7.17 -7.03 16.59
N LEU A 119 8.29 -7.26 15.88
CA LEU A 119 8.32 -8.00 14.61
C LEU A 119 7.92 -9.46 14.80
N VAL A 120 8.42 -10.14 15.84
CA VAL A 120 8.04 -11.51 16.15
C VAL A 120 6.56 -11.59 16.52
N SER A 121 6.07 -10.70 17.39
CA SER A 121 4.65 -10.69 17.79
C SER A 121 3.74 -10.45 16.60
N SER A 122 4.04 -9.44 15.78
CA SER A 122 3.31 -9.13 14.55
C SER A 122 3.35 -10.29 13.56
N GLY A 123 4.49 -10.95 13.40
CA GLY A 123 4.62 -12.13 12.54
C GLY A 123 3.69 -13.29 12.95
N ARG A 124 3.54 -13.54 14.26
CA ARG A 124 2.58 -14.53 14.76
C ARG A 124 1.14 -14.11 14.50
N ASP A 125 0.80 -12.84 14.75
CA ASP A 125 -0.55 -12.32 14.52
C ASP A 125 -0.93 -12.38 13.04
N LEU A 126 0.02 -12.10 12.15
CA LEU A 126 -0.16 -12.22 10.71
C LEU A 126 -0.40 -13.66 10.28
N LYS A 127 0.42 -14.60 10.76
CA LYS A 127 0.25 -16.02 10.50
C LYS A 127 -1.14 -16.49 10.96
N ASN A 128 -1.50 -16.16 12.20
CA ASN A 128 -2.80 -16.51 12.76
C ASN A 128 -3.97 -15.90 11.97
N HIS A 129 -3.82 -14.68 11.44
CA HIS A 129 -4.83 -14.05 10.60
C HIS A 129 -5.13 -14.88 9.34
N PHE A 130 -4.09 -15.28 8.60
CA PHE A 130 -4.28 -16.08 7.38
C PHE A 130 -4.75 -17.51 7.67
N GLU A 131 -4.26 -18.12 8.75
CA GLU A 131 -4.71 -19.46 9.17
C GLU A 131 -6.18 -19.47 9.59
N LYS A 132 -6.66 -18.43 10.29
CA LYS A 132 -8.08 -18.30 10.63
C LYS A 132 -8.95 -18.07 9.39
N ALA A 133 -8.48 -17.28 8.44
CA ALA A 133 -9.24 -16.95 7.23
C ALA A 133 -9.31 -18.10 6.21
N HIS A 134 -8.29 -18.95 6.14
CA HIS A 134 -8.15 -19.93 5.05
C HIS A 134 -7.89 -21.37 5.53
N GLY A 135 -7.75 -21.61 6.84
CA GLY A 135 -7.28 -22.89 7.41
C GLY A 135 -5.75 -23.00 7.41
N GLN A 136 -5.21 -23.95 8.16
CA GLN A 136 -3.76 -24.08 8.43
C GLN A 136 -2.90 -24.16 7.14
N LYS A 137 -3.15 -25.16 6.28
CA LYS A 137 -2.34 -25.38 5.06
C LYS A 137 -2.47 -24.25 4.04
N LYS A 138 -3.72 -23.86 3.72
CA LYS A 138 -3.98 -22.80 2.73
C LYS A 138 -3.62 -21.42 3.27
N GLY A 139 -3.77 -21.17 4.56
CA GLY A 139 -3.36 -19.94 5.23
C GLY A 139 -1.87 -19.68 5.10
N PHE A 140 -1.03 -20.69 5.27
CA PHE A 140 0.42 -20.54 5.03
C PHE A 140 0.74 -20.17 3.57
N ALA A 141 0.06 -20.79 2.60
CA ALA A 141 0.23 -20.44 1.18
C ALA A 141 -0.24 -19.01 0.88
N GLU A 142 -1.37 -18.57 1.43
CA GLU A 142 -1.87 -17.20 1.27
C GLU A 142 -0.99 -16.16 1.96
N LEU A 143 -0.42 -16.48 3.12
CA LEU A 143 0.58 -15.64 3.77
C LEU A 143 1.81 -15.43 2.87
N ASN A 144 2.37 -16.51 2.32
CA ASN A 144 3.52 -16.41 1.43
C ASN A 144 3.20 -15.56 0.19
N ARG A 145 2.02 -15.79 -0.42
CA ARG A 145 1.55 -14.97 -1.54
C ARG A 145 1.43 -13.50 -1.15
N PHE A 146 0.88 -13.20 0.02
CA PHE A 146 0.78 -11.84 0.53
C PHE A 146 2.16 -11.19 0.68
N VAL A 147 3.10 -11.88 1.34
CA VAL A 147 4.48 -11.40 1.52
C VAL A 147 5.16 -11.12 0.18
N THR A 148 5.09 -12.06 -0.77
CA THR A 148 5.67 -11.89 -2.11
C THR A 148 5.05 -10.69 -2.83
N ARG A 149 3.72 -10.51 -2.75
CA ARG A 149 3.06 -9.32 -3.32
C ARG A 149 3.57 -8.03 -2.70
N MET A 150 3.80 -7.98 -1.39
CA MET A 150 4.31 -6.77 -0.74
C MET A 150 5.72 -6.43 -1.19
N ALA A 151 6.61 -7.42 -1.27
CA ALA A 151 7.97 -7.23 -1.79
C ALA A 151 7.96 -6.75 -3.26
N ASN A 152 7.11 -7.34 -4.10
CA ASN A 152 7.00 -6.91 -5.50
C ASN A 152 6.44 -5.49 -5.63
N LYS A 153 5.46 -5.11 -4.81
CA LYS A 153 4.94 -3.73 -4.78
C LYS A 153 6.01 -2.74 -4.34
N ALA A 154 6.80 -3.08 -3.32
CA ALA A 154 7.93 -2.28 -2.86
C ALA A 154 8.95 -2.06 -3.98
N SER A 155 9.35 -3.14 -4.66
CA SER A 155 10.25 -3.07 -5.81
C SER A 155 9.68 -2.24 -6.97
N GLY A 156 8.38 -2.36 -7.23
CA GLY A 156 7.70 -1.52 -8.23
C GLY A 156 7.76 -0.04 -7.89
N ARG A 157 7.52 0.33 -6.62
CA ARG A 157 7.67 1.72 -6.14
C ARG A 157 9.10 2.22 -6.24
N MET A 158 10.07 1.41 -5.83
CA MET A 158 11.49 1.73 -6.03
C MET A 158 11.78 1.98 -7.51
N ALA A 159 11.33 1.10 -8.40
CA ALA A 159 11.54 1.27 -9.84
C ALA A 159 10.87 2.54 -10.40
N SER A 160 9.68 2.91 -9.92
CA SER A 160 8.95 4.08 -10.41
C SER A 160 9.46 5.41 -9.84
N LEU A 161 9.89 5.43 -8.56
CA LEU A 161 10.26 6.65 -7.85
C LEU A 161 11.78 6.89 -7.80
N GLY A 162 12.61 5.87 -8.05
CA GLY A 162 14.07 6.03 -8.12
C GLY A 162 14.67 6.64 -6.84
N ALA A 163 15.42 7.72 -7.00
CA ALA A 163 16.11 8.40 -5.91
C ALA A 163 15.15 8.89 -4.80
N ASP A 164 13.91 9.27 -5.14
CA ASP A 164 12.93 9.74 -4.18
C ASP A 164 12.50 8.62 -3.22
N PHE A 165 12.37 7.38 -3.72
CA PHE A 165 12.14 6.22 -2.85
C PHE A 165 13.28 6.08 -1.84
N CYS A 166 14.53 6.14 -2.30
CA CYS A 166 15.69 6.00 -1.42
C CYS A 166 15.78 7.11 -0.36
N SER A 167 15.56 8.37 -0.76
CA SER A 167 15.51 9.51 0.16
C SER A 167 14.44 9.31 1.24
N ASN A 168 13.23 8.94 0.82
CA ASN A 168 12.10 8.68 1.73
C ASN A 168 12.39 7.50 2.67
N MET A 169 13.05 6.45 2.20
CA MET A 169 13.37 5.27 3.01
C MET A 169 14.47 5.57 4.03
N HIS A 170 15.49 6.34 3.65
CA HIS A 170 16.51 6.82 4.62
C HIS A 170 15.87 7.70 5.70
N ALA A 171 14.96 8.60 5.34
CA ALA A 171 14.21 9.40 6.31
C ALA A 171 13.35 8.52 7.24
N THR A 172 12.70 7.51 6.68
CA THR A 172 11.90 6.53 7.43
C THR A 172 12.76 5.75 8.43
N TYR A 173 13.95 5.27 8.03
CA TYR A 173 14.89 4.63 8.94
C TYR A 173 15.35 5.56 10.06
N LYS A 174 15.75 6.79 9.73
CA LYS A 174 16.17 7.79 10.72
C LYS A 174 15.10 8.04 11.77
N HIS A 175 13.83 8.12 11.37
CA HIS A 175 12.73 8.31 12.30
C HIS A 175 12.52 7.08 13.19
N LEU A 176 12.46 5.87 12.63
CA LEU A 176 12.29 4.62 13.39
C LEU A 176 13.46 4.33 14.35
N LEU A 177 14.65 4.81 14.03
CA LEU A 177 15.87 4.64 14.82
C LEU A 177 16.21 5.85 15.69
N SER A 178 15.31 6.85 15.78
CA SER A 178 15.50 7.98 16.68
C SER A 178 15.50 7.50 18.15
N LYS A 179 15.88 8.40 19.06
CA LYS A 179 15.86 8.11 20.50
C LYS A 179 14.45 7.99 21.07
N ASP A 180 13.44 8.50 20.36
CA ASP A 180 12.05 8.48 20.79
C ASP A 180 11.49 7.06 20.77
N ASP A 181 10.53 6.77 21.66
CA ASP A 181 9.82 5.49 21.68
C ASP A 181 8.79 5.43 20.54
N VAL A 182 9.29 5.28 19.31
CA VAL A 182 8.45 5.14 18.12
C VAL A 182 7.78 3.76 18.15
N GLN A 183 6.47 3.76 18.37
CA GLN A 183 5.64 2.56 18.36
C GLN A 183 5.48 2.01 16.94
N LEU A 184 6.15 0.89 16.63
CA LEU A 184 6.22 0.31 15.28
C LEU A 184 4.85 0.13 14.63
N THR A 185 3.87 -0.35 15.40
CA THR A 185 2.54 -0.66 14.86
C THR A 185 1.79 0.60 14.42
N GLY A 186 1.77 1.65 15.26
CA GLY A 186 1.16 2.93 14.92
C GLY A 186 1.85 3.60 13.74
N PHE A 187 3.19 3.59 13.74
CA PHE A 187 3.98 4.10 12.62
C PHE A 187 3.68 3.34 11.32
N SER A 188 3.59 2.01 11.37
CA SER A 188 3.32 1.17 10.19
C SER A 188 1.94 1.45 9.59
N LEU A 189 0.92 1.67 10.43
CA LEU A 189 -0.43 2.04 9.97
C LEU A 189 -0.42 3.40 9.28
N GLY A 190 0.20 4.41 9.88
CA GLY A 190 0.33 5.74 9.28
C GLY A 190 1.14 5.72 7.99
N TYR A 191 2.22 4.93 7.95
CA TYR A 191 3.02 4.73 6.75
C TYR A 191 2.19 4.09 5.62
N GLN A 192 1.46 3.01 5.91
CA GLN A 192 0.62 2.33 4.92
C GLN A 192 -0.44 3.27 4.33
N ALA A 193 -1.12 4.06 5.17
CA ALA A 193 -2.13 5.02 4.74
C ALA A 193 -1.53 6.07 3.78
N ARG A 194 -0.33 6.58 4.06
CA ARG A 194 0.35 7.55 3.18
C ARG A 194 0.68 6.95 1.81
N VAL A 195 1.26 5.75 1.77
CA VAL A 195 1.62 5.12 0.48
C VAL A 195 0.37 4.80 -0.35
N GLN A 196 -0.71 4.34 0.28
CA GLN A 196 -1.98 4.09 -0.40
C GLN A 196 -2.63 5.38 -0.93
N GLY A 197 -2.56 6.48 -0.18
CA GLY A 197 -3.00 7.80 -0.64
C GLY A 197 -2.22 8.26 -1.87
N GLN A 198 -0.91 8.05 -1.90
CA GLN A 198 -0.07 8.38 -3.05
C GLN A 198 -0.42 7.55 -4.29
N GLU A 199 -0.63 6.24 -4.16
CA GLU A 199 -1.08 5.39 -5.28
C GLU A 199 -2.43 5.85 -5.85
N GLN A 200 -3.33 6.36 -4.99
CA GLN A 200 -4.67 6.78 -5.42
C GLN A 200 -4.70 8.17 -6.05
N LEU A 201 -3.79 9.06 -5.65
CA LEU A 201 -3.60 10.37 -6.30
C LEU A 201 -2.95 10.22 -7.69
N VAL A 202 -2.00 9.31 -7.85
CA VAL A 202 -1.39 9.01 -9.16
C VAL A 202 -2.39 8.31 -10.10
N ALA A 203 -3.39 7.60 -9.56
CA ALA A 203 -4.49 7.03 -10.35
C ALA A 203 -5.59 8.07 -10.69
N ALA A 204 -5.67 9.17 -9.95
CA ALA A 204 -6.56 10.30 -10.23
C ALA A 204 -5.84 11.29 -11.14
N ASP A 205 -5.47 10.84 -12.34
CA ASP A 205 -4.87 11.70 -13.35
C ASP A 205 -5.93 12.73 -13.79
N CYS A 206 -5.74 14.01 -13.46
CA CYS A 206 -6.67 15.10 -13.79
C CYS A 206 -6.66 15.44 -15.30
N ASP A 207 -5.97 14.66 -16.15
CA ASP A 207 -5.79 14.90 -17.59
C ASP A 207 -6.83 14.20 -18.49
N GLN A 208 -7.81 13.49 -17.91
CA GLN A 208 -8.99 13.03 -18.66
C GLN A 208 -10.20 13.93 -18.38
N PRO A 209 -10.61 14.82 -19.32
CA PRO A 209 -11.90 15.46 -19.23
C PRO A 209 -12.97 14.37 -19.27
N GLN A 210 -13.62 14.13 -18.14
CA GLN A 210 -14.83 13.32 -18.11
C GLN A 210 -15.83 14.00 -19.03
N GLN A 211 -16.06 13.41 -20.21
CA GLN A 211 -17.13 13.84 -21.09
C GLN A 211 -18.43 13.80 -20.32
N LEU A 212 -18.91 14.99 -19.95
CA LEU A 212 -20.23 15.23 -19.44
C LEU A 212 -21.20 14.92 -20.59
N SER A 213 -21.58 13.65 -20.73
CA SER A 213 -22.63 13.25 -21.66
C SER A 213 -23.93 13.91 -21.19
N ALA A 214 -24.33 14.95 -21.93
CA ALA A 214 -25.59 15.65 -21.78
C ALA A 214 -26.76 14.67 -21.67
N ILE A 215 -27.59 14.89 -20.65
CA ILE A 215 -28.91 14.28 -20.55
C ILE A 215 -29.81 15.09 -21.51
N PRO A 216 -30.41 14.49 -22.55
CA PRO A 216 -31.44 15.18 -23.31
C PRO A 216 -32.68 15.38 -22.42
N GLN A 217 -33.20 16.60 -22.46
CA GLN A 217 -34.43 17.05 -21.79
C GLN A 217 -35.65 16.24 -22.25
#